data_AF-A0A804J233-F1
#
_entry.id   AF-A0A804J233-F1
#
_cell.length_a   1.000
_cell.length_b   1.000
_cell.length_c   1.000
_cell.angle_alpha   90.00
_cell.angle_beta   90.00
_cell.angle_gamma   90.00
#
_symmetry.space_group_name_H-M   'P 1'
#
loop_
_entity.id
_entity.type
_entity.pdbx_description
1 polymer ?
#
loop_
_entity_poly.entity_id
_entity_poly.type
_entity_poly.pdbx_seq_one_letter_code
_entity_poly.pdbx_strand_id
1 'polypeptide(L)' 'MSWTNDRKLCFAGQGEDDKFLHDQLLPHNFEDACKGANAPLVLRMQPGYDHSYYFISTFIDDHIHHHAKALKCA' A
#
# COMPACT_ATOMS: atom_id res chain seq x y z
N MET A 1 -24.44 -8.52 8.52
CA MET A 1 -23.21 -7.77 8.83
C MET A 1 -22.95 -6.78 7.71
N SER A 2 -23.11 -5.48 7.96
CA SER A 2 -22.77 -4.43 6.99
C SER A 2 -21.31 -4.02 7.19
N TRP A 3 -20.46 -4.29 6.20
CA TRP A 3 -19.05 -3.86 6.15
C TRP A 3 -18.89 -2.55 5.39
N THR A 4 -19.86 -1.65 5.44
CA THR A 4 -19.86 -0.45 4.60
C THR A 4 -20.27 0.76 5.42
N ASN A 5 -19.28 1.49 5.95
CA ASN A 5 -19.31 2.95 5.76
C ASN A 5 -18.00 3.71 6.01
N ASP A 6 -16.99 3.15 6.68
CA ASP A 6 -15.72 3.86 6.90
C ASP A 6 -14.58 3.24 6.08
N ARG A 7 -14.54 3.51 4.78
CA ARG A 7 -13.40 3.12 3.93
C ARG A 7 -12.21 4.04 4.22
N LYS A 8 -11.31 3.58 5.10
CA LYS A 8 -10.05 4.27 5.41
C LYS A 8 -9.12 4.26 4.20
N LEU A 9 -8.28 5.29 4.10
CA LEU A 9 -7.21 5.38 3.10
C LEU A 9 -6.25 4.21 3.27
N CYS A 10 -6.08 3.42 2.22
CA CYS A 10 -5.02 2.42 2.12
C CYS A 10 -3.72 3.06 1.64
N PHE A 11 -2.59 2.63 2.19
CA PHE A 11 -1.26 3.05 1.77
C PHE A 11 -0.39 1.81 1.54
N ALA A 12 0.17 1.70 0.34
CA ALA A 12 1.02 0.58 -0.05
C ALA A 12 2.28 1.07 -0.77
N GLY A 13 3.43 0.47 -0.44
CA GLY A 13 4.68 0.65 -1.15
C GLY A 13 5.08 -0.65 -1.85
N GLN A 14 5.58 -0.54 -3.08
CA GLN A 14 6.05 -1.68 -3.88
C GLN A 14 7.39 -1.33 -4.53
N GLY A 15 8.39 -2.18 -4.33
CA GLY A 15 9.64 -2.10 -5.08
C GLY A 15 9.44 -2.49 -6.55
N GLU A 16 10.02 -1.73 -7.48
CA GLU A 16 9.94 -2.06 -8.93
C GLU A 16 10.90 -3.18 -9.34
N ASP A 17 12.01 -3.36 -8.60
CA ASP A 17 13.00 -4.41 -8.86
C ASP A 17 12.70 -5.67 -8.04
N ASP A 18 11.47 -5.77 -7.53
CA ASP A 18 10.98 -6.92 -6.80
C ASP A 18 10.77 -8.10 -7.77
N LYS A 19 11.52 -9.17 -7.56
CA LYS A 19 11.44 -10.40 -8.35
C LYS A 19 10.07 -11.08 -8.36
N PHE A 20 9.17 -10.72 -7.44
CA PHE A 20 7.83 -11.27 -7.33
C PHE A 20 6.73 -10.35 -7.91
N LEU A 21 7.12 -9.18 -8.43
CA LEU A 21 6.21 -8.12 -8.87
C LEU A 21 5.17 -8.61 -9.89
N HIS A 22 5.63 -9.34 -10.92
CA HIS A 22 4.80 -9.73 -12.05
C HIS A 22 4.07 -11.07 -11.89
N ASP A 23 4.55 -11.95 -11.02
CA ASP A 23 4.00 -13.32 -10.90
C ASP A 23 3.14 -13.51 -9.65
N GLN A 24 3.37 -12.73 -8.58
CA GLN A 24 2.72 -12.93 -7.29
C GLN A 24 2.02 -11.68 -6.77
N LEU A 25 2.72 -10.53 -6.81
CA LEU A 25 2.25 -9.32 -6.12
C LEU A 25 1.17 -8.59 -6.91
N LEU A 26 1.37 -8.42 -8.23
CA LEU A 26 0.38 -7.89 -9.16
C LEU A 26 -0.31 -6.61 -8.64
N PRO A 27 0.45 -5.54 -8.30
CA PRO A 27 -0.10 -4.36 -7.61
C PRO A 27 -1.21 -3.64 -8.40
N HIS A 28 -1.24 -3.79 -9.72
CA HIS A 28 -2.31 -3.28 -10.59
C HIS A 28 -3.68 -3.90 -10.27
N ASN A 29 -3.72 -5.20 -9.94
CA ASN A 29 -4.96 -5.88 -9.56
C ASN A 29 -5.52 -5.29 -8.27
N PHE A 30 -4.64 -4.96 -7.32
CA PHE A 30 -5.04 -4.30 -6.09
C PHE A 30 -5.55 -2.87 -6.35
N GLU A 31 -4.87 -2.12 -7.22
CA GLU A 31 -5.33 -0.78 -7.62
C GLU A 31 -6.71 -0.82 -8.25
N ASP A 32 -6.94 -1.74 -9.20
CA ASP A 32 -8.24 -1.89 -9.87
C ASP A 32 -9.34 -2.37 -8.93
N ALA A 33 -9.01 -3.26 -7.98
CA ALA A 33 -9.94 -3.65 -6.92
C ALA A 33 -10.32 -2.46 -6.03
N CYS A 34 -9.37 -1.61 -5.65
CA CYS A 34 -9.65 -0.39 -4.87
C CYS A 34 -10.51 0.59 -5.66
N LYS A 35 -10.23 0.80 -6.96
CA LYS A 35 -11.07 1.62 -7.85
C LYS A 35 -12.50 1.07 -7.91
N GLY A 36 -12.66 -0.24 -8.14
CA GLY A 36 -13.97 -0.89 -8.23
C GLY A 36 -14.76 -0.85 -6.92
N ALA A 37 -14.06 -0.95 -5.79
CA ALA A 37 -14.65 -0.79 -4.46
C ALA A 37 -14.82 0.66 -4.04
N ASN A 38 -14.38 1.66 -4.83
CA ASN A 38 -14.32 3.08 -4.47
C ASN A 38 -13.64 3.30 -3.09
N ALA A 39 -12.56 2.55 -2.85
CA ALA A 39 -11.70 2.63 -1.68
C ALA A 39 -10.52 3.57 -1.99
N PRO A 40 -10.24 4.57 -1.14
CA PRO A 40 -9.11 5.46 -1.35
C PRO A 40 -7.80 4.69 -1.18
N LEU A 41 -6.91 4.77 -2.17
CA LEU A 41 -5.61 4.09 -2.21
C LEU A 41 -4.51 5.08 -2.60
N VAL A 42 -3.39 5.03 -1.89
CA VAL A 42 -2.10 5.57 -2.34
C VAL A 42 -1.15 4.40 -2.51
N LEU A 43 -0.82 4.10 -3.77
CA LEU A 43 0.17 3.10 -4.16
C LEU A 43 1.43 3.83 -4.64
N ARG A 44 2.58 3.52 -4.03
CA ARG A 44 3.88 4.10 -4.41
C ARG A 44 4.81 3.02 -4.93
N MET A 45 5.19 3.14 -6.20
CA MET A 45 6.23 2.34 -6.82
C MET A 45 7.60 2.96 -6.51
N GLN A 46 8.56 2.13 -6.12
CA GLN A 46 9.90 2.56 -5.69
C GLN A 46 10.96 1.92 -6.61
N PRO A 47 11.51 2.67 -7.58
CA PRO A 47 12.54 2.18 -8.49
C PRO A 47 13.81 1.75 -7.74
N GLY A 48 14.41 0.63 -8.14
CA GLY A 48 15.68 0.16 -7.56
C GLY A 48 15.55 -0.59 -6.23
N TYR A 49 14.33 -0.78 -5.72
CA TYR A 49 14.08 -1.48 -4.46
C TYR A 49 13.50 -2.88 -4.71
N ASP A 50 13.95 -3.81 -3.87
CA ASP A 50 13.57 -5.23 -3.91
C ASP A 50 12.56 -5.59 -2.80
N HIS A 51 12.40 -6.89 -2.55
CA HIS A 51 11.52 -7.44 -1.52
C HIS A 51 12.19 -7.57 -0.13
N SER A 52 13.31 -6.90 0.12
CA SER A 52 14.08 -7.09 1.36
C SER A 52 13.61 -6.20 2.50
N TYR A 53 14.11 -6.49 3.71
CA TYR A 53 13.94 -5.59 4.85
C TYR A 53 14.65 -4.24 4.65
N TYR A 54 15.60 -4.12 3.71
CA TYR A 54 16.18 -2.81 3.37
C TYR A 54 15.14 -1.90 2.72
N PHE A 55 14.34 -2.43 1.80
CA PHE A 55 13.22 -1.71 1.22
C PHE A 55 12.23 -1.27 2.31
N ILE A 56 11.79 -2.21 3.15
CA ILE A 56 10.81 -1.94 4.22
C ILE A 56 11.33 -0.86 5.16
N SER A 57 12.55 -1.02 5.68
CA SER A 57 13.13 -0.08 6.65
C SER A 57 13.40 1.31 6.06
N THR A 58 13.63 1.42 4.76
CA THR A 58 13.80 2.72 4.08
C THR A 58 12.52 3.54 4.08
N PHE A 59 11.35 2.90 3.89
CA PHE A 59 10.06 3.59 3.75
C PHE A 59 9.13 3.44 4.95
N ILE A 60 9.57 2.79 6.04
CA ILE A 60 8.73 2.53 7.21
C ILE A 60 8.23 3.82 7.89
N ASP A 61 9.01 4.89 7.83
CA ASP A 61 8.65 6.19 8.40
C ASP A 61 7.38 6.78 7.74
N ASP A 62 7.24 6.63 6.41
CA ASP A 62 6.04 7.04 5.68
C ASP A 62 4.81 6.26 6.14
N HIS A 63 4.96 4.95 6.35
CA HIS A 63 3.89 4.09 6.87
C HIS A 63 3.49 4.48 8.30
N ILE A 64 4.47 4.76 9.17
CA ILE A 64 4.23 5.22 10.54
C ILE A 64 3.45 6.54 10.51
N HIS A 65 3.85 7.51 9.67
CA HIS A 65 3.13 8.77 9.52
C HIS A 65 1.71 8.60 9.00
N HIS A 66 1.49 7.71 8.02
CA HIS A 66 0.16 7.38 7.52
C HIS A 66 -0.72 6.80 8.64
N HIS A 67 -0.23 5.79 9.35
CA HIS A 67 -0.98 5.16 10.45
C HIS A 67 -1.18 6.08 11.64
N ALA A 68 -0.20 6.91 12.00
CA ALA A 68 -0.32 7.90 13.07
C ALA A 68 -1.46 8.88 12.78
N LYS A 69 -1.65 9.33 11.54
CA LYS A 69 -2.80 10.16 11.15
C LYS A 69 -4.12 9.40 11.34
N ALA A 70 -4.19 8.15 10.91
CA ALA A 70 -5.40 7.33 11.03
C ALA A 70 -5.75 6.97 12.49
N LEU A 71 -4.75 6.82 13.35
CA LEU A 71 -4.91 6.49 14.77
C LEU A 71 -5.20 7.71 15.65
N LYS A 72 -4.65 8.89 15.30
CA LYS A 72 -4.97 10.15 16.00
C LYS A 72 -6.37 10.66 15.71
N CYS A 73 -6.95 10.27 14.57
CA CYS A 73 -8.30 10.63 14.16
C CYS A 73 -9.37 9.63 14.62
N ALA A 74 -9.05 8.73 15.56
CA ALA A 74 -9.98 7.76 16.14
C ALA A 74 -10.52 8.23 17.51
#